data_AF-A0A503WVG9-F1
#
_entry.id   AF-A0A503WVG9-F1
#
_cell.length_a   1.000
_cell.length_b   1.000
_cell.length_c   1.000
_cell.angle_alpha   90.00
_cell.angle_beta   90.00
_cell.angle_gamma   90.00
#
_symmetry.space_group_name_H-M   'P 1'
#
loop_
_entity.id
_entity.type
_entity.pdbx_description
1 polymer ?
#
loop_
_entity_poly.entity_id
_entity_poly.type
_entity_poly.pdbx_seq_one_letter_code
_entity_poly.pdbx_strand_id
1 'polypeptide(L)'
;MVESHMETAQTMIDATFQLQHRSRADIDSFRRDINETRRAIAASRDLLKRFRQRQMDEAFREVERHPVSAFDADILRKVFQDLAFEMKTPQSEWRDLAKSLVYEFTGCERIEAGLVDWIITE
;
A
#
# COMPACT_ATOMS: atom_id res chain seq x y z
N MET A 1 7.57 41.99 66.73
CA MET A 1 8.61 41.30 65.91
C MET A 1 8.23 39.87 65.56
N VAL A 2 7.66 39.05 66.45
CA VAL A 2 7.29 37.64 66.16
C VAL A 2 6.24 37.48 65.05
N GLU A 3 5.25 38.38 64.99
CA GLU A 3 4.14 38.34 64.03
C GLU A 3 4.61 38.49 62.57
N SER A 4 5.57 39.39 62.33
CA SER A 4 6.18 39.61 61.00
C SER A 4 6.99 38.39 60.50
N HIS A 5 7.64 37.64 61.40
CA HIS A 5 8.36 36.42 61.03
C HIS A 5 7.41 35.28 60.67
N MET A 6 6.24 35.20 61.32
CA MET A 6 5.23 34.19 61.05
C MET A 6 4.54 34.43 59.69
N GLU A 7 4.21 35.68 59.37
CA GLU A 7 3.67 36.07 58.05
C GLU A 7 4.67 35.81 56.92
N THR A 8 5.96 36.09 57.17
CA THR A 8 7.03 35.81 56.20
C THR A 8 7.18 34.30 55.97
N ALA A 9 7.15 33.49 57.03
CA ALA A 9 7.22 32.04 56.93
C ALA A 9 6.02 31.45 56.16
N GLN A 10 4.80 31.92 56.44
CA GLN A 10 3.60 31.49 55.74
C GLN A 10 3.67 31.83 54.24
N THR A 11 4.11 33.03 53.90
CA THR A 11 4.28 33.47 52.50
C THR A 11 5.29 32.60 51.75
N MET A 12 6.39 32.24 52.40
CA MET A 12 7.39 31.33 51.80
C MET A 12 6.84 29.92 51.58
N ILE A 13 6.04 29.39 52.51
CA ILE A 13 5.39 28.08 52.38
C ILE A 13 4.43 28.08 51.18
N ASP A 14 3.59 29.09 51.07
CA ASP A 14 2.61 29.21 49.99
C ASP A 14 3.30 29.38 48.63
N ALA A 15 4.37 30.19 48.56
CA ALA A 15 5.18 30.35 47.36
C ALA A 15 5.83 29.02 46.93
N THR A 16 6.34 28.24 47.88
CA THR A 16 6.96 26.94 47.61
C THR A 16 5.93 25.94 47.09
N PHE A 17 4.73 25.91 47.69
CA PHE A 17 3.65 25.04 47.25
C PHE A 17 3.19 25.38 45.83
N GLN A 18 3.05 26.67 45.51
CA GLN A 18 2.72 27.12 44.16
C GLN A 18 3.78 26.75 43.13
N LEU A 19 5.08 26.92 43.47
CA LEU A 19 6.19 26.52 42.61
C LEU A 19 6.20 25.01 42.35
N GLN A 20 5.99 24.19 43.38
CA GLN A 20 5.90 22.75 43.25
C GLN A 20 4.71 22.32 42.38
N HIS A 21 3.55 22.96 42.54
CA HIS A 21 2.38 22.66 41.73
C HIS A 21 2.60 23.00 40.26
N ARG A 22 3.20 24.17 39.95
CA ARG A 22 3.57 24.56 38.57
C ARG A 22 4.55 23.58 37.95
N SER A 23 5.62 23.23 38.67
CA SER A 23 6.61 22.25 38.18
C SER A 23 5.99 20.88 37.87
N ARG A 24 5.07 20.40 38.71
CA ARG A 24 4.33 19.15 38.44
C ARG A 24 3.42 19.28 37.21
N ALA A 25 2.72 20.39 37.07
CA ALA A 25 1.88 20.65 35.91
C ALA A 25 2.68 20.70 34.60
N ASP A 26 3.89 21.28 34.62
CA ASP A 26 4.79 21.33 33.47
C ASP A 26 5.27 19.92 33.06
N ILE A 27 5.66 19.10 34.05
CA ILE A 27 6.06 17.69 33.81
C ILE A 27 4.90 16.89 33.21
N ASP A 28 3.68 17.08 33.71
CA ASP A 28 2.51 16.40 33.19
C ASP A 28 2.14 16.86 31.77
N SER A 29 2.32 18.14 31.46
CA SER A 29 2.16 18.65 30.10
C SER A 29 3.17 18.02 29.14
N PHE A 30 4.45 18.02 29.51
CA PHE A 30 5.50 17.42 28.69
C PHE A 30 5.26 15.93 28.43
N ARG A 31 4.77 15.19 29.43
CA ARG A 31 4.39 13.79 29.27
C ARG A 31 3.24 13.59 28.29
N ARG A 32 2.24 14.49 28.30
CA ARG A 32 1.14 14.46 27.32
C ARG A 32 1.66 14.66 25.90
N ASP A 33 2.50 15.66 25.68
CA ASP A 33 3.07 15.97 24.36
C ASP A 33 3.91 14.80 23.81
N ILE A 34 4.72 14.15 24.67
CA ILE A 34 5.47 12.95 24.29
C ILE A 34 4.52 11.81 23.89
N ASN A 35 3.45 11.59 24.65
CA ASN A 35 2.49 10.53 24.37
C ASN A 35 1.74 10.81 23.06
N GLU A 36 1.39 12.06 22.79
CA GLU A 36 0.80 12.48 21.53
C GLU A 36 1.74 12.24 20.35
N THR A 37 3.00 12.65 20.48
CA THR A 37 4.03 12.42 19.46
C THR A 37 4.24 10.93 19.19
N ARG A 38 4.28 10.10 20.24
CA ARG A 38 4.39 8.64 20.11
C ARG A 38 3.19 8.03 19.37
N ARG A 39 1.97 8.50 19.66
CA ARG A 39 0.75 8.06 18.96
C ARG A 39 0.78 8.46 17.49
N ALA A 40 1.20 9.68 17.18
CA ALA A 40 1.33 10.14 15.80
C ALA A 40 2.33 9.29 15.01
N ILE A 41 3.52 9.01 15.59
CA ILE A 41 4.54 8.15 14.96
C ILE A 41 4.00 6.73 14.74
N ALA A 42 3.28 6.17 15.70
CA ALA A 42 2.67 4.84 15.56
C ALA A 42 1.65 4.82 14.40
N ALA A 43 0.78 5.82 14.33
CA ALA A 43 -0.20 5.94 13.26
C ALA A 43 0.46 6.08 11.88
N SER A 44 1.51 6.92 11.75
CA SER A 44 2.27 7.05 10.51
C SER A 44 2.95 5.74 10.10
N ARG A 45 3.52 4.99 11.04
CA ARG A 45 4.12 3.67 10.76
C ARG A 45 3.08 2.68 10.27
N ASP A 46 1.89 2.65 10.87
CA ASP A 46 0.82 1.77 10.43
C ASP A 46 0.31 2.13 9.04
N LEU A 47 0.21 3.42 8.72
CA LEU A 47 -0.11 3.89 7.36
C LEU A 47 0.95 3.44 6.35
N LEU A 48 2.23 3.59 6.66
CA LEU A 48 3.33 3.16 5.79
C LEU A 48 3.33 1.65 5.57
N LYS A 49 3.05 0.86 6.62
CA LYS A 49 2.91 -0.61 6.50
C LYS A 49 1.77 -0.96 5.54
N ARG A 50 0.60 -0.35 5.69
CA ARG A 50 -0.56 -0.59 4.81
C ARG A 50 -0.29 -0.14 3.37
N PHE A 51 0.43 0.97 3.18
CA PHE A 51 0.82 1.44 1.85
C PHE A 51 1.76 0.44 1.17
N ARG A 52 2.80 0.01 1.88
CA ARG A 52 3.75 -0.98 1.36
C ARG A 52 3.05 -2.30 1.04
N GLN A 53 2.17 -2.79 1.91
CA GLN A 53 1.42 -4.01 1.66
C GLN A 53 0.60 -3.89 0.38
N ARG A 54 -0.15 -2.80 0.21
CA ARG A 54 -0.92 -2.56 -1.03
C ARG A 54 -0.05 -2.49 -2.28
N GLN A 55 1.12 -1.83 -2.21
CA GLN A 55 2.05 -1.82 -3.34
C GLN A 55 2.57 -3.21 -3.68
N MET A 56 2.93 -4.02 -2.68
CA MET A 56 3.36 -5.39 -2.92
C MET A 56 2.22 -6.22 -3.50
N ASP A 57 1.01 -6.14 -2.94
CA ASP A 57 -0.18 -6.84 -3.45
C ASP A 57 -0.49 -6.44 -4.89
N GLU A 58 -0.31 -5.17 -5.26
CA GLU A 58 -0.47 -4.69 -6.63
C GLU A 58 0.64 -5.20 -7.55
N ALA A 59 1.90 -5.13 -7.12
CA ALA A 59 3.03 -5.68 -7.88
C ALA A 59 2.88 -7.20 -8.09
N PHE A 60 2.34 -7.94 -7.11
CA PHE A 60 2.03 -9.36 -7.29
C PHE A 60 0.92 -9.58 -8.32
N ARG A 61 -0.13 -8.75 -8.35
CA ARG A 61 -1.17 -8.81 -9.41
C ARG A 61 -0.61 -8.48 -10.79
N GLU A 62 0.35 -7.57 -10.85
CA GLU A 62 1.03 -7.19 -12.10
C GLU A 62 1.97 -8.30 -12.57
N VAL A 63 2.73 -8.95 -11.68
CA VAL A 63 3.58 -10.12 -12.03
C VAL A 63 2.76 -11.33 -12.46
N GLU A 64 1.55 -11.52 -11.90
CA GLU A 64 0.59 -12.54 -12.38
C GLU A 64 0.10 -12.27 -13.82
N ARG A 65 0.27 -11.06 -14.35
CA ARG A 65 0.05 -10.73 -15.76
C ARG A 65 1.42 -10.58 -16.42
N HIS A 66 1.93 -11.61 -17.08
CA HIS A 66 3.08 -11.39 -17.95
C HIS A 66 2.66 -10.46 -19.09
N PRO A 67 3.18 -9.22 -19.15
CA PRO A 67 2.82 -8.31 -20.23
C PRO A 67 3.47 -8.84 -21.51
N VAL A 68 2.63 -9.28 -22.46
CA VAL A 68 3.08 -9.64 -23.80
C VAL A 68 3.45 -8.35 -24.52
N SER A 69 4.68 -8.27 -25.03
CA SER A 69 5.10 -7.09 -25.79
C SER A 69 4.26 -6.94 -27.06
N ALA A 70 4.12 -5.71 -27.59
CA ALA A 70 3.38 -5.51 -28.84
C ALA A 70 3.96 -6.34 -30.00
N PHE A 71 5.28 -6.52 -30.03
CA PHE A 71 5.96 -7.36 -31.01
C PHE A 71 5.62 -8.84 -30.85
N ASP A 72 5.65 -9.36 -29.62
CA ASP A 72 5.27 -10.76 -29.37
C ASP A 72 3.78 -10.98 -29.64
N ALA A 73 2.92 -10.00 -29.38
CA ALA A 73 1.51 -10.04 -29.72
C ALA A 73 1.31 -10.17 -31.24
N ASP A 74 2.03 -9.41 -32.06
CA ASP A 74 2.02 -9.54 -33.52
C ASP A 74 2.47 -10.94 -34.00
N ILE A 75 3.48 -11.53 -33.35
CA ILE A 75 3.92 -12.90 -33.65
C ILE A 75 2.82 -13.90 -33.30
N LEU A 76 2.27 -13.82 -32.08
CA LEU A 76 1.20 -14.71 -31.62
C LEU A 76 -0.03 -14.62 -32.53
N ARG A 77 -0.35 -13.43 -33.04
CA ARG A 77 -1.44 -13.24 -33.99
C ARG A 77 -1.22 -13.98 -35.31
N LYS A 78 0.00 -13.91 -35.88
CA LYS A 78 0.34 -14.66 -37.10
C LYS A 78 0.29 -16.18 -36.87
N VAL A 79 0.92 -16.64 -35.79
CA VAL A 79 0.91 -18.07 -35.43
C VAL A 79 -0.52 -18.57 -35.19
N PHE A 80 -1.36 -17.77 -34.55
CA PHE A 80 -2.78 -18.08 -34.37
C PHE A 80 -3.51 -18.21 -35.71
N GLN A 81 -3.30 -17.26 -36.64
CA GLN A 81 -3.94 -17.30 -37.97
C GLN A 81 -3.53 -18.54 -38.76
N ASP A 82 -2.23 -18.86 -38.77
CA ASP A 82 -1.71 -20.07 -39.43
C ASP A 82 -2.31 -21.33 -38.81
N LEU A 83 -2.33 -21.42 -37.48
CA LEU A 83 -2.87 -22.57 -36.74
C LEU A 83 -4.38 -22.75 -36.98
N ALA A 84 -5.15 -21.65 -36.90
CA ALA A 84 -6.60 -21.68 -37.13
C ALA A 84 -6.93 -22.11 -38.56
N PHE A 85 -6.13 -21.67 -39.54
CA PHE A 85 -6.27 -22.07 -40.94
C PHE A 85 -5.92 -23.55 -41.16
N GLU A 86 -4.78 -24.01 -40.63
CA GLU A 86 -4.33 -25.39 -40.75
C GLU A 86 -5.29 -26.38 -40.10
N MET A 87 -5.76 -26.08 -38.89
CA MET A 87 -6.68 -26.93 -38.14
C MET A 87 -8.14 -26.79 -38.59
N LYS A 88 -8.45 -25.83 -39.47
CA LYS A 88 -9.82 -25.46 -39.87
C LYS A 88 -10.72 -25.21 -38.67
N THR A 89 -10.18 -24.54 -37.65
CA THR A 89 -10.86 -24.33 -36.37
C THR A 89 -12.08 -23.44 -36.58
N PRO A 90 -13.27 -23.81 -36.07
CA PRO A 90 -14.44 -22.95 -36.13
C PRO A 90 -14.27 -21.70 -35.25
N GLN A 91 -14.85 -20.57 -35.67
CA GLN A 91 -14.68 -19.28 -34.99
C GLN A 91 -15.13 -19.30 -33.51
N SER A 92 -16.06 -20.20 -33.14
CA SER A 92 -16.47 -20.41 -31.75
C SER A 92 -15.34 -20.88 -30.84
N GLU A 93 -14.34 -21.58 -31.39
CA GLU A 93 -13.20 -22.16 -30.65
C GLU A 93 -11.96 -21.26 -30.69
N TRP A 94 -11.95 -20.21 -31.53
CA TRP A 94 -10.82 -19.32 -31.71
C TRP A 94 -10.37 -18.65 -30.42
N ARG A 95 -11.32 -18.25 -29.58
CA ARG A 95 -11.02 -17.62 -28.28
C ARG A 95 -10.25 -18.57 -27.37
N ASP A 96 -10.61 -19.85 -27.33
CA ASP A 96 -9.96 -20.82 -26.45
C ASP A 96 -8.62 -21.28 -27.04
N LEU A 97 -8.52 -21.40 -28.37
CA LEU A 97 -7.26 -21.64 -29.06
C LEU A 97 -6.25 -20.51 -28.81
N ALA A 98 -6.67 -19.24 -28.95
CA ALA A 98 -5.83 -18.09 -28.70
C ALA A 98 -5.38 -18.00 -27.23
N LYS A 99 -6.25 -18.32 -26.26
CA LYS A 99 -5.86 -18.42 -24.85
C LYS A 99 -4.81 -19.50 -24.63
N SER A 100 -5.01 -20.69 -25.17
CA SER A 100 -4.04 -21.79 -25.03
C SER A 100 -2.68 -21.41 -25.62
N LEU A 101 -2.66 -20.76 -26.78
CA LEU A 101 -1.42 -20.28 -27.40
C LEU A 101 -0.68 -19.25 -26.54
N VAL A 102 -1.38 -18.25 -26.01
CA VAL A 102 -0.77 -17.24 -25.14
C VAL A 102 -0.31 -17.86 -23.81
N TYR A 103 -1.05 -18.83 -23.28
CA TYR A 103 -0.66 -19.58 -22.08
C TYR A 103 0.63 -20.37 -22.32
N GLU A 104 0.72 -21.08 -23.44
CA GLU A 104 1.94 -21.82 -23.80
C GLU A 104 3.15 -20.91 -23.98
N PHE A 105 2.95 -19.71 -24.53
CA PHE A 105 4.01 -18.73 -24.71
C PHE A 105 4.48 -18.07 -23.40
N THR A 106 3.55 -17.71 -22.51
CA THR A 106 3.84 -16.91 -21.31
C THR A 106 3.94 -17.73 -20.01
N GLY A 107 3.42 -18.96 -20.00
CA GLY A 107 3.22 -19.76 -18.80
C GLY A 107 2.21 -19.17 -17.81
N CYS A 108 1.45 -18.14 -18.19
CA CYS A 108 0.57 -17.39 -17.28
C CYS A 108 -0.91 -17.71 -17.50
N GLU A 109 -1.60 -18.20 -16.46
CA GLU A 109 -3.03 -18.53 -16.51
C GLU A 109 -3.93 -17.29 -16.70
N ARG A 110 -3.49 -16.13 -16.20
CA ARG A 110 -4.23 -14.86 -16.29
C ARG A 110 -3.85 -14.08 -17.53
N ILE A 111 -4.51 -14.41 -18.63
CA ILE A 111 -4.32 -13.74 -19.92
C ILE A 111 -5.27 -12.54 -20.04
N GLU A 112 -4.76 -11.42 -20.54
CA GLU A 112 -5.57 -10.24 -20.79
C GLU A 112 -6.60 -10.49 -21.91
N ALA A 113 -7.90 -10.30 -21.59
CA ALA A 113 -8.98 -10.53 -22.55
C ALA A 113 -8.83 -9.67 -23.82
N GLY A 114 -8.35 -8.42 -23.67
CA GLY A 114 -8.13 -7.51 -24.80
C GLY A 114 -7.05 -8.00 -25.77
N LEU A 115 -6.00 -8.68 -25.26
CA LEU A 115 -4.98 -9.31 -26.11
C LEU A 115 -5.60 -10.45 -26.93
N VAL A 116 -6.37 -11.32 -26.28
CA VAL A 116 -7.05 -12.43 -26.97
C VAL A 116 -8.03 -11.91 -28.01
N ASP A 117 -8.83 -10.91 -27.66
CA ASP A 117 -9.77 -10.27 -28.58
C ASP A 117 -9.04 -9.68 -29.79
N TRP A 118 -7.92 -9.00 -29.56
CA TRP A 118 -7.12 -8.42 -30.63
C TRP A 118 -6.47 -9.48 -31.53
N ILE A 119 -6.00 -10.60 -30.97
CA ILE A 119 -5.47 -11.74 -31.74
C ILE A 119 -6.52 -12.33 -32.69
N ILE A 120 -7.76 -12.54 -32.20
CA ILE A 120 -8.84 -13.15 -32.99
C ILE A 120 -9.53 -12.18 -33.97
N THR A 121 -9.26 -10.87 -33.86
CA THR A 121 -9.79 -9.89 -34.80
C THR A 121 -9.05 -10.03 -36.13
N GLU A 122 -9.75 -9.88 -37.25
CA GLU A 122 -9.20 -9.96 -38.61
C GLU A 122 -8.46 -8.67 -39.01
#